data_AF-A0A081QL34-F1
#
_entry.id   AF-A0A081QL34-F1
#
_cell.length_a   1.000
_cell.length_b   1.000
_cell.length_c   1.000
_cell.angle_alpha   90.00
_cell.angle_beta   90.00
_cell.angle_gamma   90.00
#
_symmetry.space_group_name_H-M   'P 1'
#
loop_
_entity.id
_entity.type
_entity.pdbx_description
1 polymer ?
#
loop_
_entity_poly.entity_id
_entity_poly.type
_entity_poly.pdbx_seq_one_letter_code
_entity_poly.pdbx_strand_id
1 'polypeptide(L)'
;MAVYGRIEEVSETIQSNEIENRLDRNLESHVEKEEQVAFPFFRLIIGSTIATVFSVVIPLLLDMVDPSQAQDLYIGWALHQGGQLYSSYYASQGLLYYLLLYITQGGILFALVEWLALLGGGYFLFSSTDYLTGQREQAKQLLTIFYILVSGLGFGGGYATILALPFLFAGFSFIAAYLSNPNHDKGFLRLGIFLGLSFFIEPLTSLLFAVVVTIGLFVFNVGHGRFVHGVYQFFAAALGFSLIFYPVGYYVLTSGGFGEAIGSLLYPIDSLQVFTNPQLMDNVVFYGLLTFGLGALFLVFLGLFQSKASRLYVISVPASFTFLFVLALLLFSQEPLHGSRLILILPSLLLLLMTSIRGKHSARGDRRRRREEVPTLWKKFMKGNLYLPILVVVYLIAIPFVARFVLHPASYREQHQVVDRVKQETSDGDQIYIWDSHVQMYKESQRLAGSMFPSPLLYTSTEENKTSLINDLKENQPKVIVVNDKVALWSEAETLLKENYQQVKTDYSEFKVYKIK
;
A
#
# COMPACT_ATOMS: atom_id res chain seq x y z
N MET A 1 84.76 -0.89 -29.33
CA MET A 1 83.78 0.18 -29.62
C MET A 1 82.45 -0.51 -29.87
N ALA A 2 81.56 -0.55 -28.87
CA ALA A 2 80.23 -1.13 -28.97
C ALA A 2 79.30 -0.34 -28.05
N VAL A 3 78.63 0.66 -28.62
CA VAL A 3 77.58 1.46 -27.96
C VAL A 3 76.41 1.50 -28.93
N TYR A 4 75.62 0.43 -28.99
CA TYR A 4 74.36 0.41 -29.74
C TYR A 4 73.29 -0.54 -29.18
N GLY A 5 73.44 -1.06 -27.95
CA GLY A 5 72.48 -2.01 -27.37
C GLY A 5 71.53 -1.46 -26.29
N ARG A 6 71.72 -0.22 -25.81
CA ARG A 6 71.00 0.27 -24.61
C ARG A 6 69.74 1.08 -24.90
N ILE A 7 69.50 1.50 -26.14
CA ILE A 7 68.37 2.41 -26.45
C ILE A 7 67.11 1.63 -26.85
N GLU A 8 67.24 0.49 -27.53
CA GLU A 8 66.09 -0.35 -27.91
C GLU A 8 65.45 -1.05 -26.70
N GLU A 9 66.24 -1.64 -25.79
CA GLU A 9 65.73 -2.29 -24.57
C GLU A 9 64.98 -1.31 -23.65
N VAL A 10 65.43 -0.06 -23.56
CA VAL A 10 64.77 0.99 -22.77
C VAL A 10 63.48 1.46 -23.46
N SER A 11 63.46 1.52 -24.79
CA SER A 11 62.25 1.90 -25.54
C SER A 11 61.17 0.82 -25.46
N GLU A 12 61.54 -0.46 -25.55
CA GLU A 12 60.60 -1.59 -25.42
C GLU A 12 60.03 -1.70 -24.00
N THR A 13 60.85 -1.50 -22.96
CA THR A 13 60.38 -1.51 -21.57
C THR A 13 59.50 -0.31 -21.21
N ILE A 14 59.74 0.86 -21.83
CA ILE A 14 58.84 2.02 -21.67
C ILE A 14 57.51 1.76 -22.38
N GLN A 15 57.51 1.19 -23.59
CA GLN A 15 56.28 0.84 -24.31
C GLN A 15 55.49 -0.26 -23.60
N SER A 16 56.13 -1.30 -23.07
CA SER A 16 55.45 -2.36 -22.33
C SER A 16 54.79 -1.82 -21.06
N ASN A 17 55.50 -0.98 -20.29
CA ASN A 17 54.97 -0.35 -19.09
C ASN A 17 53.84 0.65 -19.38
N GLU A 18 53.85 1.32 -20.53
CA GLU A 18 52.78 2.22 -20.93
C GLU A 18 51.53 1.45 -21.41
N ILE A 19 51.72 0.33 -22.09
CA ILE A 19 50.64 -0.57 -22.51
C ILE A 19 50.01 -1.25 -21.29
N GLU A 20 50.81 -1.74 -20.34
CA GLU A 20 50.36 -2.37 -19.10
C GLU A 20 49.61 -1.36 -18.22
N ASN A 21 50.14 -0.13 -18.04
CA ASN A 21 49.42 0.95 -17.35
C ASN A 21 48.13 1.40 -18.07
N ARG A 22 48.05 1.28 -19.40
CA ARG A 22 46.81 1.56 -20.15
C ARG A 22 45.82 0.42 -20.00
N LEU A 23 46.29 -0.83 -19.96
CA LEU A 23 45.45 -2.00 -19.76
C LEU A 23 44.89 -2.02 -18.33
N ASP A 24 45.72 -1.75 -17.31
CA ASP A 24 45.30 -1.63 -15.91
C ASP A 24 44.36 -0.46 -15.70
N ARG A 25 44.62 0.73 -16.27
CA ARG A 25 43.65 1.84 -16.22
C ARG A 25 42.35 1.54 -16.98
N ASN A 26 42.40 0.76 -18.06
CA ASN A 26 41.20 0.34 -18.77
C ASN A 26 40.45 -0.76 -18.01
N LEU A 27 41.15 -1.67 -17.31
CA LEU A 27 40.55 -2.67 -16.42
C LEU A 27 39.94 -1.99 -15.20
N GLU A 28 40.67 -1.10 -14.51
CA GLU A 28 40.18 -0.31 -13.38
C GLU A 28 39.01 0.58 -13.80
N SER A 29 39.05 1.21 -14.99
CA SER A 29 37.92 2.00 -15.48
C SER A 29 36.74 1.15 -15.96
N HIS A 30 36.96 -0.09 -16.41
CA HIS A 30 35.89 -1.04 -16.71
C HIS A 30 35.28 -1.63 -15.45
N VAL A 31 36.09 -1.96 -14.44
CA VAL A 31 35.65 -2.44 -13.12
C VAL A 31 34.96 -1.30 -12.36
N GLU A 32 35.47 -0.07 -12.38
CA GLU A 32 34.78 1.11 -11.84
C GLU A 32 33.49 1.41 -12.62
N LYS A 33 33.44 1.18 -13.93
CA LYS A 33 32.19 1.30 -14.71
C LYS A 33 31.22 0.16 -14.40
N GLU A 34 31.65 -1.08 -14.24
CA GLU A 34 30.78 -2.20 -13.86
C GLU A 34 30.25 -2.03 -12.42
N GLU A 35 31.10 -1.59 -11.48
CA GLU A 35 30.69 -1.25 -10.10
C GLU A 35 29.80 0.01 -10.03
N GLN A 36 30.01 1.00 -10.91
CA GLN A 36 29.12 2.17 -11.04
C GLN A 36 27.80 1.84 -11.77
N VAL A 37 27.69 0.73 -12.49
CA VAL A 37 26.54 0.45 -13.38
C VAL A 37 25.58 -0.63 -12.87
N ALA A 38 25.97 -1.55 -12.00
CA ALA A 38 25.08 -2.64 -11.57
C ALA A 38 23.88 -2.16 -10.72
N PHE A 39 22.74 -1.92 -11.38
CA PHE A 39 21.45 -1.63 -10.77
C PHE A 39 21.16 -2.70 -9.69
N PRO A 40 20.53 -2.37 -8.53
CA PRO A 40 20.42 -3.30 -7.39
C PRO A 40 19.37 -4.40 -7.62
N PHE A 41 19.42 -5.09 -8.75
CA PHE A 41 18.46 -6.08 -9.22
C PHE A 41 18.27 -7.23 -8.22
N PHE A 42 19.36 -7.79 -7.68
CA PHE A 42 19.28 -8.83 -6.65
C PHE A 42 18.57 -8.35 -5.38
N ARG A 43 18.79 -7.11 -4.96
CA ARG A 43 18.12 -6.55 -3.78
C ARG A 43 16.62 -6.35 -4.03
N LEU A 44 16.24 -5.99 -5.25
CA LEU A 44 14.83 -5.88 -5.64
C LEU A 44 14.15 -7.25 -5.59
N ILE A 45 14.74 -8.27 -6.23
CA ILE A 45 14.16 -9.62 -6.22
C ILE A 45 14.04 -10.16 -4.81
N ILE A 46 15.13 -10.15 -4.04
CA ILE A 46 15.14 -10.69 -2.67
C ILE A 46 14.17 -9.89 -1.78
N GLY A 47 14.20 -8.56 -1.88
CA GLY A 47 13.33 -7.68 -1.11
C GLY A 47 11.85 -7.90 -1.42
N SER A 48 11.47 -7.95 -2.70
CA SER A 48 10.10 -8.24 -3.11
C SER A 48 9.67 -9.63 -2.68
N THR A 49 10.52 -10.65 -2.81
CA THR A 49 10.20 -12.01 -2.37
C THR A 49 9.96 -12.07 -0.87
N ILE A 50 10.84 -11.49 -0.04
CA ILE A 50 10.67 -11.47 1.41
C ILE A 50 9.39 -10.72 1.78
N ALA A 51 9.18 -9.52 1.21
CA ALA A 51 8.01 -8.71 1.51
C ALA A 51 6.71 -9.45 1.17
N THR A 52 6.58 -10.04 -0.02
CA THR A 52 5.41 -10.84 -0.43
C THR A 52 5.18 -12.06 0.47
N VAL A 53 6.26 -12.71 0.94
CA VAL A 53 6.14 -13.85 1.84
C VAL A 53 5.50 -13.44 3.16
N PHE A 54 5.94 -12.32 3.74
CA PHE A 54 5.39 -11.81 5.00
C PHE A 54 4.03 -11.14 4.84
N SER A 55 3.79 -10.42 3.74
CA SER A 55 2.52 -9.71 3.53
C SER A 55 1.38 -10.65 3.17
N VAL A 56 1.57 -11.55 2.20
CA VAL A 56 0.48 -12.40 1.65
C VAL A 56 0.66 -13.88 1.93
N VAL A 57 1.83 -14.46 1.63
CA VAL A 57 1.95 -15.93 1.60
C VAL A 57 1.73 -16.53 2.99
N ILE A 58 2.43 -16.00 4.01
CA ILE A 58 2.31 -16.48 5.38
C ILE A 58 0.89 -16.22 5.91
N PRO A 59 0.32 -14.99 5.83
CA PRO A 59 -1.03 -14.74 6.31
C PRO A 59 -2.09 -15.60 5.64
N LEU A 60 -2.01 -15.82 4.32
CA LEU A 60 -2.99 -16.64 3.60
C LEU A 60 -2.90 -18.12 3.96
N LEU A 61 -1.69 -18.69 4.04
CA LEU A 61 -1.50 -20.10 4.39
C LEU A 61 -1.86 -20.41 5.84
N LEU A 62 -1.76 -19.40 6.70
CA LEU A 62 -2.04 -19.51 8.12
C LEU A 62 -3.34 -18.83 8.51
N ASP A 63 -4.26 -18.53 7.60
CA ASP A 63 -5.57 -17.95 7.95
C ASP A 63 -5.47 -16.76 8.94
N MET A 64 -4.47 -15.90 8.70
CA MET A 64 -4.20 -14.65 9.42
C MET A 64 -4.38 -13.44 8.50
N VAL A 65 -5.20 -13.61 7.46
CA VAL A 65 -5.56 -12.54 6.54
C VAL A 65 -6.33 -11.48 7.30
N ASP A 66 -6.00 -10.21 7.06
CA ASP A 66 -6.73 -9.09 7.64
C ASP A 66 -8.21 -9.12 7.21
N PRO A 67 -9.19 -8.77 8.07
CA PRO A 67 -10.61 -8.84 7.73
C PRO A 67 -10.99 -8.10 6.44
N SER A 68 -10.43 -6.91 6.20
CA SER A 68 -10.68 -6.14 4.97
C SER A 68 -10.12 -6.85 3.73
N GLN A 69 -8.91 -7.41 3.86
CA GLN A 69 -8.30 -8.20 2.80
C GLN A 69 -9.05 -9.53 2.56
N ALA A 70 -9.56 -10.17 3.62
CA ALA A 70 -10.33 -11.40 3.51
C ALA A 70 -11.64 -11.16 2.74
N GLN A 71 -12.31 -10.03 3.01
CA GLN A 71 -13.45 -9.58 2.22
C GLN A 71 -13.08 -9.39 0.75
N ASP A 72 -11.97 -8.71 0.45
CA ASP A 72 -11.51 -8.52 -0.92
C ASP A 72 -11.21 -9.83 -1.65
N LEU A 73 -10.51 -10.76 -1.00
CA LEU A 73 -10.21 -12.09 -1.56
C LEU A 73 -11.47 -12.94 -1.75
N TYR A 74 -12.46 -12.79 -0.86
CA TYR A 74 -13.78 -13.40 -1.01
C TYR A 74 -14.51 -12.82 -2.22
N ILE A 75 -14.56 -11.49 -2.37
CA ILE A 75 -15.19 -10.83 -3.54
C ILE A 75 -14.54 -11.32 -4.84
N GLY A 76 -13.21 -11.42 -4.89
CA GLY A 76 -12.49 -11.95 -6.05
C GLY A 76 -12.92 -13.38 -6.45
N TRP A 77 -13.23 -14.24 -5.47
CA TRP A 77 -13.79 -15.57 -5.72
C TRP A 77 -15.28 -15.51 -6.08
N ALA A 78 -16.07 -14.73 -5.36
CA ALA A 78 -17.52 -14.66 -5.48
C ALA A 78 -17.98 -14.06 -6.81
N LEU A 79 -17.18 -13.18 -7.42
CA LEU A 79 -17.42 -12.67 -8.78
C LEU A 79 -17.44 -13.78 -9.85
N HIS A 80 -16.80 -14.94 -9.63
CA HIS A 80 -16.92 -16.10 -10.53
C HIS A 80 -18.23 -16.88 -10.38
N GLN A 81 -18.94 -16.70 -9.27
CA GLN A 81 -20.20 -17.40 -8.99
C GLN A 81 -21.44 -16.66 -9.52
N GLY A 82 -21.23 -15.53 -10.19
CA GLY A 82 -22.31 -14.63 -10.60
C GLY A 82 -22.50 -13.52 -9.56
N GLY A 83 -22.36 -12.29 -10.03
CA GLY A 83 -22.45 -11.08 -9.21
C GLY A 83 -21.72 -9.94 -9.90
N GLN A 84 -22.17 -8.72 -9.65
CA GLN A 84 -21.56 -7.51 -10.21
C GLN A 84 -20.89 -6.71 -9.09
N LEU A 85 -19.70 -6.20 -9.37
CA LEU A 85 -18.99 -5.32 -8.45
C LEU A 85 -19.76 -4.01 -8.27
N TYR A 86 -19.80 -3.48 -7.04
CA TYR A 86 -20.55 -2.28 -6.67
C TYR A 86 -22.09 -2.41 -6.77
N SER A 87 -22.61 -3.63 -6.84
CA SER A 87 -24.06 -3.87 -6.71
C SER A 87 -24.36 -5.13 -5.92
N SER A 88 -23.66 -6.23 -6.18
CA SER A 88 -23.75 -7.45 -5.38
C SER A 88 -22.78 -7.48 -4.21
N TYR A 89 -21.72 -6.68 -4.26
CA TYR A 89 -20.65 -6.66 -3.28
C TYR A 89 -20.15 -5.23 -3.03
N TYR A 90 -19.99 -4.88 -1.76
CA TYR A 90 -19.39 -3.62 -1.35
C TYR A 90 -17.88 -3.67 -1.58
N ALA A 91 -17.42 -2.83 -2.50
CA ALA A 91 -16.06 -2.78 -2.98
C ALA A 91 -15.43 -1.44 -2.58
N SER A 92 -14.55 -1.42 -1.58
CA SER A 92 -13.95 -0.17 -1.10
C SER A 92 -12.77 0.31 -1.94
N GLN A 93 -12.19 -0.60 -2.73
CA GLN A 93 -11.02 -0.35 -3.58
C GLN A 93 -11.41 -0.09 -5.03
N GLY A 94 -10.42 0.20 -5.88
CA GLY A 94 -10.66 0.51 -7.29
C GLY A 94 -10.96 -0.73 -8.15
N LEU A 95 -11.66 -0.54 -9.27
CA LEU A 95 -12.06 -1.62 -10.18
C LEU A 95 -10.88 -2.49 -10.67
N LEU A 96 -9.72 -1.89 -10.98
CA LEU A 96 -8.56 -2.64 -11.46
C LEU A 96 -7.97 -3.54 -10.38
N TYR A 97 -8.08 -3.17 -9.10
CA TYR A 97 -7.70 -4.03 -8.00
C TYR A 97 -8.60 -5.28 -7.93
N TYR A 98 -9.92 -5.09 -7.97
CA TYR A 98 -10.86 -6.21 -8.00
C TYR A 98 -10.78 -7.04 -9.27
N LEU A 99 -10.38 -6.46 -10.41
CA LEU A 99 -10.08 -7.21 -11.63
C LEU A 99 -8.90 -8.18 -11.43
N LEU A 100 -7.84 -7.74 -10.75
CA LEU A 100 -6.69 -8.60 -10.43
C LEU A 100 -7.08 -9.72 -9.45
N LEU A 101 -7.92 -9.40 -8.47
CA LEU A 101 -8.50 -10.40 -7.56
C LEU A 101 -9.41 -11.39 -8.29
N TYR A 102 -10.23 -10.92 -9.23
CA TYR A 102 -11.05 -11.76 -10.09
C TYR A 102 -10.21 -12.73 -10.91
N ILE A 103 -9.16 -12.23 -11.59
CA ILE A 103 -8.25 -13.07 -12.40
C ILE A 103 -7.58 -14.16 -11.54
N THR A 104 -7.27 -13.85 -10.28
CA THR A 104 -6.61 -14.77 -9.35
C THR A 104 -7.57 -15.55 -8.47
N GLN A 105 -8.88 -15.35 -8.61
CA GLN A 105 -9.95 -15.92 -7.76
C GLN A 105 -9.70 -15.64 -6.25
N GLY A 106 -9.06 -14.52 -5.93
CA GLY A 106 -8.58 -14.17 -4.60
C GLY A 106 -7.71 -15.26 -3.95
N GLY A 107 -7.06 -16.09 -4.75
CA GLY A 107 -6.23 -17.22 -4.29
C GLY A 107 -4.77 -16.85 -4.09
N ILE A 108 -3.93 -17.85 -3.84
CA ILE A 108 -2.48 -17.68 -3.63
C ILE A 108 -1.75 -17.05 -4.83
N LEU A 109 -2.29 -17.17 -6.05
CA LEU A 109 -1.74 -16.52 -7.24
C LEU A 109 -1.70 -15.00 -7.12
N PHE A 110 -2.52 -14.41 -6.25
CA PHE A 110 -2.47 -12.98 -5.97
C PHE A 110 -1.12 -12.53 -5.38
N ALA A 111 -0.40 -13.43 -4.70
CA ALA A 111 0.97 -13.17 -4.24
C ALA A 111 1.93 -12.83 -5.40
N LEU A 112 1.74 -13.43 -6.59
CA LEU A 112 2.55 -13.11 -7.76
C LEU A 112 2.28 -11.68 -8.26
N VAL A 113 1.02 -11.24 -8.20
CA VAL A 113 0.63 -9.89 -8.60
C VAL A 113 1.27 -8.86 -7.67
N GLU A 114 1.21 -9.09 -6.35
CA GLU A 114 1.89 -8.22 -5.39
C GLU A 114 3.41 -8.24 -5.58
N TRP A 115 4.02 -9.41 -5.79
CA TRP A 115 5.47 -9.52 -6.00
C TRP A 115 5.93 -8.67 -7.20
N LEU A 116 5.17 -8.69 -8.31
CA LEU A 116 5.41 -7.85 -9.48
C LEU A 116 5.22 -6.36 -9.15
N ALA A 117 4.20 -6.01 -8.37
CA ALA A 117 3.98 -4.62 -7.94
C ALA A 117 5.12 -4.11 -7.06
N LEU A 118 5.62 -4.92 -6.13
CA LEU A 118 6.76 -4.59 -5.27
C LEU A 118 8.07 -4.49 -6.04
N LEU A 119 8.28 -5.34 -7.06
CA LEU A 119 9.41 -5.21 -7.98
C LEU A 119 9.36 -3.87 -8.73
N GLY A 120 8.22 -3.55 -9.34
CA GLY A 120 8.04 -2.29 -10.07
C GLY A 120 8.14 -1.06 -9.16
N GLY A 121 7.47 -1.09 -8.00
CA GLY A 121 7.53 -0.04 -6.99
C GLY A 121 8.94 0.19 -6.48
N GLY A 122 9.65 -0.88 -6.12
CA GLY A 122 11.05 -0.82 -5.70
C GLY A 122 11.97 -0.26 -6.78
N TYR A 123 11.78 -0.67 -8.04
CA TYR A 123 12.53 -0.15 -9.19
C TYR A 123 12.38 1.37 -9.32
N PHE A 124 11.14 1.88 -9.35
CA PHE A 124 10.88 3.31 -9.53
C PHE A 124 11.25 4.14 -8.29
N LEU A 125 11.06 3.60 -7.08
CA LEU A 125 11.49 4.26 -5.84
C LEU A 125 13.01 4.44 -5.82
N PHE A 126 13.77 3.39 -6.14
CA PHE A 126 15.23 3.47 -6.22
C PHE A 126 15.67 4.44 -7.31
N SER A 127 15.12 4.32 -8.52
CA SER A 127 15.51 5.14 -9.67
C SER A 127 15.24 6.62 -9.46
N SER A 128 14.05 6.97 -8.94
CA SER A 128 13.69 8.36 -8.65
C SER A 128 14.58 8.95 -7.54
N THR A 129 14.90 8.17 -6.51
CA THR A 129 15.76 8.60 -5.41
C THR A 129 17.20 8.83 -5.87
N ASP A 130 17.78 7.88 -6.61
CA ASP A 130 19.15 8.01 -7.12
C ASP A 130 19.26 9.21 -8.07
N TYR A 131 18.28 9.39 -8.95
CA TYR A 131 18.24 10.52 -9.87
C TYR A 131 18.13 11.88 -9.15
N LEU A 132 17.24 12.01 -8.16
CA LEU A 132 17.05 13.26 -7.41
C LEU A 132 18.23 13.63 -6.51
N THR A 133 18.85 12.64 -5.89
CA THR A 133 19.83 12.86 -4.81
C THR A 133 21.27 12.70 -5.29
N GLY A 134 21.49 11.90 -6.35
CA GLY A 134 22.80 11.42 -6.78
C GLY A 134 23.47 10.49 -5.75
N GLN A 135 22.75 10.03 -4.72
CA GLN A 135 23.26 9.27 -3.58
C GLN A 135 22.83 7.81 -3.66
N ARG A 136 23.41 7.06 -4.61
CA ARG A 136 23.08 5.64 -4.87
C ARG A 136 23.04 4.76 -3.62
N GLU A 137 24.01 4.89 -2.72
CA GLU A 137 24.04 4.10 -1.47
C GLU A 137 22.88 4.45 -0.53
N GLN A 138 22.46 5.72 -0.47
CA GLN A 138 21.28 6.11 0.31
C GLN A 138 19.98 5.65 -0.38
N ALA A 139 19.95 5.61 -1.71
CA ALA A 139 18.83 5.01 -2.46
C ALA A 139 18.71 3.50 -2.20
N LYS A 140 19.83 2.76 -2.14
CA LYS A 140 19.84 1.33 -1.74
C LYS A 140 19.34 1.13 -0.30
N GLN A 141 19.67 2.05 0.61
CA GLN A 141 19.15 2.02 1.99
C GLN A 141 17.64 2.30 2.04
N LEU A 142 17.16 3.30 1.29
CA LEU A 142 15.72 3.58 1.18
C LEU A 142 14.97 2.36 0.64
N LEU A 143 15.52 1.70 -0.37
CA LEU A 143 14.96 0.48 -0.93
C LEU A 143 14.87 -0.64 0.12
N THR A 144 15.89 -0.78 0.97
CA THR A 144 15.88 -1.77 2.06
C THR A 144 14.82 -1.42 3.11
N ILE A 145 14.71 -0.15 3.49
CA ILE A 145 13.68 0.35 4.43
C ILE A 145 12.29 0.10 3.85
N PHE A 146 12.08 0.35 2.56
CA PHE A 146 10.82 0.09 1.88
C PHE A 146 10.35 -1.35 2.06
N TYR A 147 11.20 -2.34 1.75
CA TYR A 147 10.82 -3.75 1.90
C TYR A 147 10.59 -4.17 3.36
N ILE A 148 11.35 -3.62 4.31
CA ILE A 148 11.11 -3.84 5.75
C ILE A 148 9.73 -3.29 6.16
N LEU A 149 9.40 -2.08 5.74
CA LEU A 149 8.12 -1.44 6.07
C LEU A 149 6.94 -2.19 5.46
N VAL A 150 7.02 -2.59 4.18
CA VAL A 150 5.98 -3.39 3.53
C VAL A 150 5.79 -4.74 4.25
N SER A 151 6.87 -5.40 4.67
CA SER A 151 6.77 -6.69 5.36
C SER A 151 5.98 -6.60 6.67
N GLY A 152 6.05 -5.46 7.38
CA GLY A 152 5.30 -5.24 8.62
C GLY A 152 3.92 -4.63 8.41
N LEU A 153 3.86 -3.50 7.71
CA LEU A 153 2.62 -2.76 7.45
C LEU A 153 1.67 -3.53 6.51
N GLY A 154 2.22 -4.34 5.62
CA GLY A 154 1.48 -5.18 4.68
C GLY A 154 1.13 -6.56 5.25
N PHE A 155 1.51 -6.88 6.48
CA PHE A 155 1.20 -8.18 7.09
C PHE A 155 -0.31 -8.33 7.23
N GLY A 156 -0.88 -9.38 6.63
CA GLY A 156 -2.32 -9.60 6.59
C GLY A 156 -2.90 -9.44 5.18
N GLY A 157 -2.14 -8.90 4.22
CA GLY A 157 -2.29 -9.24 2.80
C GLY A 157 -2.12 -8.11 1.77
N GLY A 158 -2.36 -8.44 0.50
CA GLY A 158 -1.90 -7.71 -0.67
C GLY A 158 -2.73 -6.47 -1.02
N TYR A 159 -2.72 -5.50 -0.11
CA TYR A 159 -3.52 -4.30 -0.18
C TYR A 159 -3.37 -3.55 -1.50
N ALA A 160 -4.47 -2.96 -1.94
CA ALA A 160 -4.51 -2.10 -3.13
C ALA A 160 -3.43 -1.00 -3.11
N THR A 161 -3.10 -0.47 -1.93
CA THR A 161 -2.01 0.51 -1.76
C THR A 161 -0.67 -0.02 -2.29
N ILE A 162 -0.31 -1.28 -2.02
CA ILE A 162 0.92 -1.90 -2.49
C ILE A 162 0.91 -2.04 -4.02
N LEU A 163 -0.23 -2.43 -4.59
CA LEU A 163 -0.43 -2.59 -6.03
C LEU A 163 -0.39 -1.26 -6.78
N ALA A 164 -0.73 -0.15 -6.13
CA ALA A 164 -0.65 1.19 -6.69
C ALA A 164 0.78 1.77 -6.72
N LEU A 165 1.66 1.35 -5.80
CA LEU A 165 3.05 1.84 -5.68
C LEU A 165 3.86 1.89 -7.00
N PRO A 166 3.88 0.87 -7.88
CA PRO A 166 4.62 0.94 -9.13
C PRO A 166 4.20 2.15 -9.98
N PHE A 167 2.91 2.46 -10.04
CA PHE A 167 2.38 3.58 -10.83
C PHE A 167 2.62 4.91 -10.14
N LEU A 168 2.41 4.99 -8.82
CA LEU A 168 2.69 6.20 -8.03
C LEU A 168 4.18 6.59 -8.14
N PHE A 169 5.08 5.64 -7.98
CA PHE A 169 6.51 5.89 -8.08
C PHE A 169 7.00 6.06 -9.52
N ALA A 170 6.37 5.43 -10.52
CA ALA A 170 6.65 5.74 -11.93
C ALA A 170 6.28 7.20 -12.26
N GLY A 171 5.09 7.64 -11.85
CA GLY A 171 4.66 9.03 -11.96
C GLY A 171 5.62 9.98 -11.24
N PHE A 172 6.03 9.62 -10.02
CA PHE A 172 7.01 10.40 -9.28
C PHE A 172 8.40 10.43 -9.93
N SER A 173 8.86 9.34 -10.51
CA SER A 173 10.13 9.29 -11.25
C SER A 173 10.14 10.26 -12.43
N PHE A 174 8.99 10.45 -13.10
CA PHE A 174 8.86 11.46 -14.14
C PHE A 174 8.95 12.89 -13.57
N ILE A 175 8.31 13.14 -12.42
CA ILE A 175 8.36 14.45 -11.74
C ILE A 175 9.77 14.76 -11.25
N ALA A 176 10.44 13.77 -10.66
CA ALA A 176 11.83 13.83 -10.26
C ALA A 176 12.75 14.27 -11.42
N ALA A 177 12.52 13.73 -12.62
CA ALA A 177 13.21 14.13 -13.84
C ALA A 177 13.00 15.61 -14.15
N TYR A 178 11.75 16.07 -14.12
CA TYR A 178 11.38 17.45 -14.40
C TYR A 178 11.93 18.45 -13.37
N LEU A 179 11.84 18.15 -12.07
CA LEU A 179 12.38 19.00 -11.00
C LEU A 179 13.91 19.19 -11.09
N SER A 180 14.60 18.21 -11.67
CA SER A 180 16.06 18.28 -11.85
C SER A 180 16.46 18.99 -13.14
N ASN A 181 15.75 18.72 -14.24
CA ASN A 181 15.97 19.33 -15.56
C ASN A 181 14.65 19.86 -16.17
N PRO A 182 14.25 21.11 -15.84
CA PRO A 182 12.96 21.67 -16.23
C PRO A 182 12.78 21.89 -17.73
N ASN A 183 13.86 21.85 -18.52
CA ASN A 183 13.80 22.10 -19.95
C ASN A 183 13.23 20.91 -20.75
N HIS A 184 13.06 19.76 -20.10
CA HIS A 184 12.46 18.57 -20.70
C HIS A 184 11.06 18.35 -20.11
N ASP A 185 10.08 19.07 -20.65
CA ASP A 185 8.69 19.12 -20.18
C ASP A 185 7.73 18.18 -20.95
N LYS A 186 8.27 17.35 -21.83
CA LYS A 186 7.51 16.38 -22.62
C LYS A 186 7.22 15.14 -21.79
N GLY A 187 5.96 14.71 -21.74
CA GLY A 187 5.57 13.42 -21.15
C GLY A 187 4.55 13.48 -20.00
N PHE A 188 3.99 14.64 -19.67
CA PHE A 188 2.96 14.77 -18.63
C PHE A 188 1.68 13.97 -18.93
N LEU A 189 1.42 13.62 -20.19
CA LEU A 189 0.40 12.63 -20.54
C LEU A 189 0.63 11.28 -19.83
N ARG A 190 1.89 10.82 -19.73
CA ARG A 190 2.24 9.57 -19.03
C ARG A 190 2.01 9.68 -17.52
N LEU A 191 2.29 10.85 -16.94
CA LEU A 191 1.98 11.11 -15.53
C LEU A 191 0.47 10.92 -15.28
N GLY A 192 -0.37 11.48 -16.15
CA GLY A 192 -1.81 11.28 -16.12
C GLY A 192 -2.22 9.80 -16.16
N ILE A 193 -1.66 9.04 -17.10
CA ILE A 193 -1.93 7.61 -17.24
C ILE A 193 -1.55 6.83 -15.97
N PHE A 194 -0.37 7.09 -15.40
CA PHE A 194 0.06 6.44 -14.17
C PHE A 194 -0.84 6.78 -12.97
N LEU A 195 -1.24 8.05 -12.83
CA LEU A 195 -2.19 8.47 -11.79
C LEU A 195 -3.58 7.87 -12.00
N GLY A 196 -4.01 7.69 -13.25
CA GLY A 196 -5.25 7.00 -13.59
C GLY A 196 -5.21 5.53 -13.19
N LEU A 197 -4.15 4.81 -13.60
CA LEU A 197 -3.95 3.40 -13.23
C LEU A 197 -3.90 3.21 -11.72
N SER A 198 -3.15 4.06 -11.00
CA SER A 198 -3.10 3.98 -9.54
C SER A 198 -4.47 4.27 -8.90
N PHE A 199 -5.20 5.27 -9.39
CA PHE A 199 -6.52 5.64 -8.86
C PHE A 199 -7.53 4.50 -8.99
N PHE A 200 -7.55 3.78 -10.11
CA PHE A 200 -8.44 2.64 -10.28
C PHE A 200 -7.94 1.35 -9.61
N ILE A 201 -6.78 1.37 -8.95
CA ILE A 201 -6.33 0.30 -8.06
C ILE A 201 -6.68 0.69 -6.61
N GLU A 202 -6.14 1.81 -6.16
CA GLU A 202 -6.33 2.37 -4.82
C GLU A 202 -6.69 3.86 -4.93
N PRO A 203 -7.99 4.21 -4.92
CA PRO A 203 -8.46 5.56 -5.15
C PRO A 203 -7.97 6.60 -4.12
N LEU A 204 -8.10 6.32 -2.82
CA LEU A 204 -7.86 7.31 -1.76
C LEU A 204 -6.38 7.71 -1.74
N THR A 205 -5.51 6.72 -1.64
CA THR A 205 -4.07 6.96 -1.56
C THR A 205 -3.54 7.60 -2.84
N SER A 206 -4.07 7.22 -4.00
CA SER A 206 -3.68 7.80 -5.28
C SER A 206 -4.12 9.24 -5.45
N LEU A 207 -5.33 9.59 -5.03
CA LEU A 207 -5.83 10.97 -5.05
C LEU A 207 -4.96 11.85 -4.17
N LEU A 208 -4.67 11.39 -2.95
CA LEU A 208 -3.79 12.10 -2.03
C LEU A 208 -2.37 12.27 -2.57
N PHE A 209 -1.83 11.25 -3.23
CA PHE A 209 -0.53 11.34 -3.91
C PHE A 209 -0.57 12.33 -5.08
N ALA A 210 -1.64 12.33 -5.88
CA ALA A 210 -1.84 13.28 -6.97
C ALA A 210 -1.90 14.72 -6.45
N VAL A 211 -2.51 14.96 -5.28
CA VAL A 211 -2.51 16.26 -4.59
C VAL A 211 -1.09 16.70 -4.23
N VAL A 212 -0.27 15.82 -3.63
CA VAL A 212 1.15 16.10 -3.32
C VAL A 212 1.91 16.54 -4.56
N VAL A 213 1.78 15.75 -5.63
CA VAL A 213 2.41 16.01 -6.92
C VAL A 213 1.96 17.33 -7.53
N THR A 214 0.66 17.61 -7.52
CA THR A 214 0.07 18.78 -8.17
C THR A 214 0.48 20.05 -7.44
N ILE A 215 0.39 20.08 -6.11
CA ILE A 215 0.86 21.20 -5.29
C ILE A 215 2.35 21.40 -5.48
N GLY A 216 3.13 20.31 -5.50
CA GLY A 216 4.56 20.38 -5.74
C GLY A 216 4.89 21.02 -7.09
N LEU A 217 4.34 20.50 -8.18
CA LEU A 217 4.55 21.05 -9.52
C LEU A 217 4.10 22.51 -9.62
N PHE A 218 2.98 22.86 -9.00
CA PHE A 218 2.49 24.24 -8.96
C PHE A 218 3.50 25.18 -8.29
N VAL A 219 3.93 24.86 -7.07
CA VAL A 219 4.91 25.65 -6.31
C VAL A 219 6.24 25.74 -7.07
N PHE A 220 6.70 24.63 -7.68
CA PHE A 220 7.91 24.61 -8.50
C PHE A 220 7.81 25.56 -9.69
N ASN A 221 6.74 25.44 -10.49
CA ASN A 221 6.56 26.19 -11.72
C ASN A 221 6.38 27.69 -11.45
N VAL A 222 5.60 28.06 -10.43
CA VAL A 222 5.45 29.46 -10.00
C VAL A 222 6.79 30.01 -9.52
N GLY A 223 7.53 29.26 -8.69
CA GLY A 223 8.84 29.66 -8.19
C GLY A 223 9.91 29.86 -9.27
N HIS A 224 9.75 29.23 -10.45
CA HIS A 224 10.66 29.37 -11.59
C HIS A 224 10.11 30.26 -12.71
N GLY A 225 8.99 30.97 -12.51
CA GLY A 225 8.39 31.84 -13.53
C GLY A 225 7.79 31.08 -14.73
N ARG A 226 7.48 29.79 -14.57
CA ARG A 226 6.96 28.89 -15.61
C ARG A 226 5.48 28.53 -15.39
N PHE A 227 4.67 29.47 -14.92
CA PHE A 227 3.25 29.23 -14.63
C PHE A 227 2.48 28.65 -15.82
N VAL A 228 2.62 29.25 -17.01
CA VAL A 228 1.99 28.76 -18.25
C VAL A 228 2.42 27.32 -18.56
N HIS A 229 3.64 26.94 -18.18
CA HIS A 229 4.07 25.56 -18.35
C HIS A 229 3.30 24.62 -17.42
N GLY A 230 3.16 25.00 -16.15
CA GLY A 230 2.33 24.26 -15.20
C GLY A 230 0.89 24.07 -15.68
N VAL A 231 0.31 25.06 -16.36
CA VAL A 231 -1.05 24.96 -16.91
C VAL A 231 -1.15 23.89 -17.99
N TYR A 232 -0.29 23.88 -19.02
CA TYR A 232 -0.38 22.81 -20.03
C TYR A 232 0.03 21.44 -19.45
N GLN A 233 0.93 21.40 -18.47
CA GLN A 233 1.32 20.16 -17.77
C GLN A 233 0.11 19.54 -17.06
N PHE A 234 -0.69 20.37 -16.39
CA PHE A 234 -1.94 19.95 -15.76
C PHE A 234 -2.92 19.40 -16.80
N PHE A 235 -3.16 20.10 -17.91
CA PHE A 235 -4.05 19.59 -18.95
C PHE A 235 -3.55 18.31 -19.62
N ALA A 236 -2.24 18.18 -19.85
CA ALA A 236 -1.65 16.96 -20.38
C ALA A 236 -1.83 15.77 -19.41
N ALA A 237 -1.61 15.99 -18.10
CA ALA A 237 -1.86 14.98 -17.08
C ALA A 237 -3.35 14.64 -16.96
N ALA A 238 -4.24 15.64 -17.00
CA ALA A 238 -5.69 15.43 -17.00
C ALA A 238 -6.13 14.60 -18.22
N LEU A 239 -5.61 14.91 -19.41
CA LEU A 239 -5.87 14.12 -20.62
C LEU A 239 -5.39 12.68 -20.45
N GLY A 240 -4.19 12.47 -19.90
CA GLY A 240 -3.65 11.13 -19.66
C GLY A 240 -4.46 10.32 -18.66
N PHE A 241 -4.94 10.97 -17.59
CA PHE A 241 -5.83 10.36 -16.61
C PHE A 241 -7.17 9.96 -17.26
N SER A 242 -7.74 10.86 -18.06
CA SER A 242 -8.98 10.65 -18.80
C SER A 242 -8.94 9.43 -19.72
N LEU A 243 -7.79 9.09 -20.30
CA LEU A 243 -7.64 7.89 -21.13
C LEU A 243 -7.90 6.58 -20.36
N ILE A 244 -7.68 6.58 -19.04
CA ILE A 244 -8.04 5.45 -18.17
C ILE A 244 -9.44 5.65 -17.58
N PHE A 245 -9.76 6.87 -17.18
CA PHE A 245 -11.02 7.18 -16.51
C PHE A 245 -12.25 6.94 -17.37
N TYR A 246 -12.26 7.35 -18.64
CA TYR A 246 -13.46 7.21 -19.46
C TYR A 246 -13.84 5.74 -19.71
N PRO A 247 -12.94 4.85 -20.14
CA PRO A 247 -13.28 3.44 -20.32
C PRO A 247 -13.75 2.78 -19.02
N VAL A 248 -13.05 3.02 -17.92
CA VAL A 248 -13.36 2.38 -16.63
C VAL A 248 -14.66 2.95 -16.03
N GLY A 249 -14.82 4.27 -16.04
CA GLY A 249 -16.03 4.94 -15.57
C GLY A 249 -17.27 4.57 -16.38
N TYR A 250 -17.13 4.41 -17.71
CA TYR A 250 -18.24 3.94 -18.55
C TYR A 250 -18.66 2.51 -18.19
N TYR A 251 -17.72 1.62 -17.92
CA TYR A 251 -18.03 0.26 -17.46
C TYR A 251 -18.82 0.28 -16.14
N VAL A 252 -18.34 1.02 -15.14
CA VAL A 252 -19.03 1.13 -13.83
C VAL A 252 -20.42 1.77 -13.95
N LEU A 253 -20.57 2.75 -14.85
CA LEU A 253 -21.85 3.39 -15.12
C LEU A 253 -22.85 2.40 -15.75
N THR A 254 -22.41 1.63 -16.74
CA THR A 254 -23.26 0.65 -17.43
C THR A 254 -23.58 -0.58 -16.59
N SER A 255 -22.75 -0.91 -15.59
CA SER A 255 -23.04 -1.95 -14.60
C SER A 255 -23.98 -1.50 -13.48
N GLY A 256 -24.46 -0.25 -13.50
CA GLY A 256 -25.37 0.29 -12.48
C GLY A 256 -24.72 0.57 -11.12
N GLY A 257 -23.41 0.36 -10.98
CA GLY A 257 -22.68 0.45 -9.71
C GLY A 257 -22.05 1.81 -9.43
N PHE A 258 -22.38 2.85 -10.21
CA PHE A 258 -21.72 4.16 -10.12
C PHE A 258 -21.99 4.88 -8.79
N GLY A 259 -23.21 4.79 -8.27
CA GLY A 259 -23.57 5.38 -6.97
C GLY A 259 -22.74 4.77 -5.84
N GLU A 260 -22.71 3.43 -5.77
CA GLU A 260 -21.92 2.67 -4.79
C GLU A 260 -20.41 2.88 -4.95
N ALA A 261 -19.91 3.00 -6.18
CA ALA A 261 -18.49 3.31 -6.43
C ALA A 261 -18.10 4.71 -5.91
N ILE A 262 -19.01 5.69 -5.95
CA ILE A 262 -18.78 7.00 -5.34
C ILE A 262 -18.94 6.91 -3.82
N GLY A 263 -19.96 6.23 -3.32
CA GLY A 263 -20.20 6.06 -1.88
C GLY A 263 -19.00 5.38 -1.19
N SER A 264 -18.45 4.34 -1.79
CA SER A 264 -17.23 3.66 -1.31
C SER A 264 -15.98 4.53 -1.34
N LEU A 265 -15.82 5.39 -2.35
CA LEU A 265 -14.72 6.36 -2.41
C LEU A 265 -14.78 7.39 -1.27
N LEU A 266 -15.99 7.85 -0.92
CA LEU A 266 -16.22 8.87 0.11
C LEU A 266 -16.34 8.28 1.51
N TYR A 267 -16.58 6.97 1.64
CA TYR A 267 -16.76 6.28 2.91
C TYR A 267 -15.70 6.61 3.97
N PRO A 268 -14.39 6.67 3.69
CA PRO A 268 -13.39 7.04 4.70
C PRO A 268 -13.55 8.44 5.29
N ILE A 269 -14.27 9.33 4.60
CA ILE A 269 -14.62 10.69 5.04
C ILE A 269 -15.98 10.68 5.73
N ASP A 270 -16.98 10.03 5.13
CA ASP A 270 -18.36 10.00 5.64
C ASP A 270 -18.50 9.20 6.93
N SER A 271 -17.62 8.22 7.17
CA SER A 271 -17.56 7.42 8.39
C SER A 271 -16.91 8.12 9.60
N LEU A 272 -16.31 9.30 9.41
CA LEU A 272 -15.60 9.99 10.48
C LEU A 272 -16.55 10.53 11.54
N GLN A 273 -16.24 10.25 12.80
CA GLN A 273 -16.90 10.90 13.94
C GLN A 273 -15.87 11.60 14.82
N VAL A 274 -15.97 12.93 14.89
CA VAL A 274 -14.98 13.75 15.62
C VAL A 274 -15.32 13.84 17.11
N PHE A 275 -16.60 13.94 17.46
CA PHE A 275 -17.04 14.25 18.83
C PHE A 275 -17.63 13.06 19.59
N THR A 276 -18.13 12.04 18.89
CA THR A 276 -18.87 10.91 19.48
C THR A 276 -18.23 9.55 19.21
N ASN A 277 -16.97 9.51 18.77
CA ASN A 277 -16.31 8.25 18.44
C ASN A 277 -15.81 7.55 19.72
N PRO A 278 -16.43 6.42 20.14
CA PRO A 278 -16.03 5.70 21.33
C PRO A 278 -14.64 5.05 21.21
N GLN A 279 -14.18 4.79 19.98
CA GLN A 279 -12.88 4.18 19.67
C GLN A 279 -11.75 5.22 19.55
N LEU A 280 -12.05 6.52 19.64
CA LEU A 280 -11.04 7.58 19.41
C LEU A 280 -9.82 7.42 20.31
N MET A 281 -10.01 7.13 21.60
CA MET A 281 -8.90 6.95 22.53
C MET A 281 -8.03 5.75 22.13
N ASP A 282 -8.66 4.63 21.80
CA ASP A 282 -7.94 3.41 21.38
C ASP A 282 -7.19 3.64 20.06
N ASN A 283 -7.81 4.33 19.09
CA ASN A 283 -7.18 4.73 17.84
C ASN A 283 -5.97 5.64 18.06
N VAL A 284 -6.09 6.65 18.94
CA VAL A 284 -5.01 7.58 19.29
C VAL A 284 -3.84 6.85 19.92
N VAL A 285 -4.11 5.95 20.87
CA VAL A 285 -3.05 5.15 21.49
C VAL A 285 -2.43 4.23 20.46
N PHE A 286 -3.23 3.48 19.71
CA PHE A 286 -2.75 2.47 18.77
C PHE A 286 -2.00 3.07 17.58
N TYR A 287 -2.65 3.88 16.75
CA TYR A 287 -2.02 4.46 15.56
C TYR A 287 -1.02 5.55 15.93
N GLY A 288 -1.23 6.29 17.02
CA GLY A 288 -0.29 7.29 17.51
C GLY A 288 1.03 6.66 17.95
N LEU A 289 1.01 5.59 18.75
CA LEU A 289 2.22 4.89 19.19
C LEU A 289 2.94 4.20 18.03
N LEU A 290 2.22 3.56 17.10
CA LEU A 290 2.84 2.93 15.93
C LEU A 290 3.49 3.98 15.02
N THR A 291 2.80 5.10 14.77
CA THR A 291 3.33 6.21 13.96
C THR A 291 4.55 6.87 14.61
N PHE A 292 4.51 7.04 15.93
CA PHE A 292 5.65 7.52 16.71
C PHE A 292 6.82 6.53 16.65
N GLY A 293 6.55 5.23 16.84
CA GLY A 293 7.55 4.16 16.79
C GLY A 293 8.21 4.03 15.42
N LEU A 294 7.48 4.28 14.33
CA LEU A 294 8.06 4.39 12.98
C LEU A 294 8.96 5.61 12.80
N GLY A 295 8.98 6.55 13.75
CA GLY A 295 9.72 7.81 13.64
C GLY A 295 9.14 8.77 12.60
N ALA A 296 7.89 8.54 12.19
CA ALA A 296 7.28 9.27 11.09
C ALA A 296 6.98 10.73 11.46
N LEU A 297 6.62 11.01 12.71
CA LEU A 297 6.40 12.39 13.19
C LEU A 297 7.67 13.25 13.10
N PHE A 298 8.85 12.65 13.36
CA PHE A 298 10.13 13.33 13.18
C PHE A 298 10.40 13.64 11.70
N LEU A 299 10.04 12.73 10.78
CA LEU A 299 10.15 12.96 9.34
C LEU A 299 9.18 14.05 8.85
N VAL A 300 7.95 14.09 9.37
CA VAL A 300 6.97 15.15 9.11
C VAL A 300 7.54 16.50 9.55
N PHE A 301 8.10 16.59 10.76
CA PHE A 301 8.75 17.80 11.25
C PHE A 301 9.89 18.24 10.30
N LEU A 302 10.80 17.33 9.94
CA LEU A 302 11.86 17.66 8.99
C LEU A 302 11.33 18.07 7.61
N GLY A 303 10.23 17.48 7.15
CA GLY A 303 9.62 17.76 5.87
C GLY A 303 8.95 19.14 5.81
N LEU A 304 8.25 19.54 6.88
CA LEU A 304 7.63 20.85 7.01
C LEU A 304 8.65 21.98 7.10
N PHE A 305 9.76 21.75 7.81
CA PHE A 305 10.82 22.74 8.02
C PHE A 305 12.01 22.58 7.07
N GLN A 306 11.82 21.90 5.95
CA GLN A 306 12.89 21.71 4.97
C GLN A 306 13.28 23.05 4.32
N SER A 307 14.58 23.33 4.23
CA SER A 307 15.07 24.60 3.67
C SER A 307 14.67 24.77 2.20
N LYS A 308 14.25 25.98 1.81
CA LYS A 308 13.92 26.34 0.41
C LYS A 308 15.07 26.11 -0.58
N ALA A 309 16.32 26.08 -0.10
CA ALA A 309 17.50 25.78 -0.91
C ALA A 309 17.54 24.32 -1.41
N SER A 310 16.81 23.41 -0.76
CA SER A 310 16.65 22.04 -1.23
C SER A 310 15.53 21.97 -2.25
N ARG A 311 15.79 21.58 -3.50
CA ARG A 311 14.75 21.42 -4.54
C ARG A 311 13.62 20.45 -4.13
N LEU A 312 13.86 19.66 -3.08
CA LEU A 312 12.97 18.65 -2.51
C LEU A 312 11.90 19.22 -1.56
N TYR A 313 12.03 20.48 -1.09
CA TYR A 313 11.04 21.12 -0.19
C TYR A 313 9.62 21.15 -0.79
N VAL A 314 9.59 21.25 -2.12
CA VAL A 314 8.38 21.33 -2.93
C VAL A 314 7.53 20.05 -2.83
N ILE A 315 8.15 18.92 -2.50
CA ILE A 315 7.49 17.63 -2.30
C ILE A 315 7.32 17.32 -0.81
N SER A 316 8.28 17.69 0.04
CA SER A 316 8.25 17.35 1.47
C SER A 316 7.09 18.00 2.22
N VAL A 317 6.78 19.26 1.93
CA VAL A 317 5.71 20.00 2.63
C VAL A 317 4.33 19.42 2.30
N PRO A 318 3.93 19.25 1.02
CA PRO A 318 2.66 18.61 0.71
C PRO A 318 2.59 17.15 1.22
N ALA A 319 3.69 16.38 1.10
CA ALA A 319 3.73 15.00 1.61
C ALA A 319 3.52 14.93 3.14
N SER A 320 4.01 15.93 3.88
CA SER A 320 3.80 16.05 5.33
C SER A 320 2.33 16.30 5.68
N PHE A 321 1.65 17.19 4.95
CA PHE A 321 0.22 17.42 5.15
C PHE A 321 -0.62 16.20 4.78
N THR A 322 -0.31 15.54 3.67
CA THR A 322 -0.97 14.29 3.28
C THR A 322 -0.78 13.21 4.32
N PHE A 323 0.44 13.05 4.85
CA PHE A 323 0.71 12.11 5.93
C PHE A 323 -0.17 12.37 7.16
N LEU A 324 -0.24 13.63 7.61
CA LEU A 324 -1.07 14.03 8.75
C LEU A 324 -2.56 13.85 8.48
N PHE A 325 -3.01 14.10 7.25
CA PHE A 325 -4.39 13.89 6.85
C PHE A 325 -4.77 12.41 6.90
N VAL A 326 -3.96 11.51 6.32
CA VAL A 326 -4.19 10.05 6.41
C VAL A 326 -4.18 9.59 7.87
N LEU A 327 -3.23 10.08 8.68
CA LEU A 327 -3.22 9.77 10.11
C LEU A 327 -4.52 10.24 10.79
N ALA A 328 -5.00 11.44 10.50
CA ALA A 328 -6.28 11.92 11.03
C ALA A 328 -7.45 11.02 10.61
N LEU A 329 -7.51 10.58 9.35
CA LEU A 329 -8.52 9.62 8.90
C LEU A 329 -8.49 8.33 9.74
N LEU A 330 -7.31 7.77 10.01
CA LEU A 330 -7.16 6.58 10.84
C LEU A 330 -7.57 6.83 12.30
N LEU A 331 -7.23 7.98 12.85
CA LEU A 331 -7.55 8.34 14.24
C LEU A 331 -9.05 8.51 14.48
N PHE A 332 -9.76 9.13 13.53
CA PHE A 332 -11.19 9.43 13.64
C PHE A 332 -12.11 8.36 13.01
N SER A 333 -11.53 7.29 12.46
CA SER A 333 -12.28 6.17 11.89
C SER A 333 -13.01 5.35 12.97
N GLN A 334 -14.12 4.74 12.61
CA GLN A 334 -14.87 3.78 13.43
C GLN A 334 -14.69 2.32 13.00
N GLU A 335 -13.88 2.12 11.95
CA GLU A 335 -13.52 0.81 11.45
C GLU A 335 -12.63 0.08 12.47
N PRO A 336 -12.72 -1.27 12.55
CA PRO A 336 -11.94 -2.05 13.49
C PRO A 336 -10.44 -1.73 13.50
N LEU A 337 -9.85 -1.83 14.69
CA LEU A 337 -8.43 -1.58 14.93
C LEU A 337 -7.57 -2.67 14.31
N HIS A 338 -6.90 -2.35 13.21
CA HIS A 338 -5.94 -3.24 12.55
C HIS A 338 -4.68 -2.48 12.13
N GLY A 339 -3.51 -3.04 12.46
CA GLY A 339 -2.22 -2.43 12.18
C GLY A 339 -1.91 -2.29 10.68
N SER A 340 -2.49 -3.17 9.87
CA SER A 340 -2.43 -3.16 8.40
C SER A 340 -2.87 -1.84 7.77
N ARG A 341 -3.83 -1.13 8.39
CA ARG A 341 -4.37 0.13 7.89
C ARG A 341 -3.34 1.26 7.83
N LEU A 342 -2.21 1.12 8.54
CA LEU A 342 -1.06 2.02 8.40
C LEU A 342 -0.34 1.86 7.06
N ILE A 343 -0.65 0.88 6.22
CA ILE A 343 -0.12 0.83 4.86
C ILE A 343 -0.48 2.09 4.05
N LEU A 344 -1.60 2.76 4.38
CA LEU A 344 -2.05 4.00 3.74
C LEU A 344 -1.06 5.17 3.90
N ILE A 345 -0.29 5.21 4.99
CA ILE A 345 0.73 6.25 5.20
C ILE A 345 2.04 5.97 4.42
N LEU A 346 2.22 4.76 3.90
CA LEU A 346 3.48 4.29 3.32
C LEU A 346 3.97 5.18 2.16
N PRO A 347 3.16 5.55 1.16
CA PRO A 347 3.67 6.37 0.05
C PRO A 347 4.18 7.74 0.52
N SER A 348 3.46 8.41 1.41
CA SER A 348 3.88 9.69 1.99
C SER A 348 5.12 9.53 2.86
N LEU A 349 5.19 8.47 3.67
CA LEU A 349 6.36 8.16 4.49
C LEU A 349 7.61 7.95 3.63
N LEU A 350 7.50 7.24 2.50
CA LEU A 350 8.61 7.02 1.57
C LEU A 350 9.05 8.31 0.86
N LEU A 351 8.10 9.18 0.49
CA LEU A 351 8.44 10.51 -0.02
C LEU A 351 9.20 11.35 1.03
N LEU A 352 8.78 11.31 2.31
CA LEU A 352 9.47 12.01 3.39
C LEU A 352 10.86 11.44 3.67
N LEU A 353 11.02 10.12 3.66
CA LEU A 353 12.31 9.46 3.77
C LEU A 353 13.26 9.87 2.65
N MET A 354 12.77 9.85 1.41
CA MET A 354 13.53 10.27 0.23
C MET A 354 13.92 11.75 0.29
N THR A 355 13.01 12.65 0.65
CA THR A 355 13.32 14.10 0.77
C THR A 355 14.30 14.40 1.90
N SER A 356 14.41 13.50 2.88
CA SER A 356 15.35 13.61 4.00
C SER A 356 16.81 13.30 3.63
N ILE A 357 17.07 12.74 2.44
CA ILE A 357 18.40 12.44 1.89
C ILE A 357 19.05 13.73 1.40
N ARG A 358 20.30 13.99 1.81
CA ARG A 358 21.05 15.17 1.37
C ARG A 358 21.70 14.92 0.00
N GLY A 359 21.19 15.60 -1.02
CA GLY A 359 21.70 15.47 -2.39
C GLY A 359 23.13 15.97 -2.57
N LYS A 360 23.87 15.39 -3.52
CA LYS A 360 25.27 15.78 -3.84
C LYS A 360 25.40 17.25 -4.26
N HIS A 361 24.39 17.83 -4.90
CA HIS A 361 24.40 19.22 -5.36
C HIS A 361 24.29 20.25 -4.22
N SER A 362 23.65 19.89 -3.10
CA SER A 362 23.55 20.74 -1.91
C SER A 362 24.88 20.87 -1.15
N ALA A 363 25.81 19.93 -1.35
CA ALA A 363 27.12 19.93 -0.68
C ALA A 363 28.13 20.91 -1.31
N ARG A 364 27.90 21.42 -2.54
CA ARG A 364 28.83 22.36 -3.19
C ARG A 364 28.86 23.75 -2.53
N GLY A 365 27.76 24.19 -1.90
CA GLY A 365 27.71 25.45 -1.16
C GLY A 365 28.28 25.41 0.26
N ASP A 366 28.43 24.20 0.83
CA ASP A 366 28.77 24.00 2.25
C ASP A 366 30.23 23.60 2.50
N ARG A 367 31.12 23.75 1.50
CA ARG A 367 32.56 23.39 1.59
C ARG A 367 33.35 24.07 2.73
N ARG A 368 32.75 24.99 3.50
CA ARG A 368 33.35 25.64 4.68
C ARG A 368 32.94 25.09 6.04
N ARG A 369 31.95 24.19 6.15
CA ARG A 369 31.62 23.56 7.44
C ARG A 369 32.33 22.22 7.55
N ARG A 370 32.98 22.04 8.71
CA ARG A 370 33.75 20.88 9.19
C ARG A 370 33.26 19.56 8.57
N ARG A 371 34.23 18.71 8.20
CA ARG A 371 34.08 17.35 7.67
C ARG A 371 33.44 16.41 8.72
N GLU A 372 32.24 16.73 9.18
CA GLU A 372 31.39 15.80 9.92
C GLU A 372 30.80 14.81 8.91
N GLU A 373 30.99 13.52 9.17
CA GLU A 373 30.37 12.45 8.38
C GLU A 373 28.86 12.66 8.35
N VAL A 374 28.31 12.95 7.16
CA VAL A 374 26.87 13.05 6.98
C VAL A 374 26.27 11.68 7.32
N PRO A 375 25.38 11.58 8.33
CA PRO A 375 24.84 10.29 8.73
C PRO A 375 24.07 9.66 7.58
N THR A 376 24.26 8.34 7.40
CA THR A 376 23.53 7.56 6.39
C THR A 376 22.02 7.59 6.67
N LEU A 377 21.19 7.38 5.64
CA LEU A 377 19.74 7.32 5.80
C LEU A 377 19.35 6.28 6.85
N TRP A 378 19.98 5.11 6.82
CA TRP A 378 19.80 4.06 7.83
C TRP A 378 20.11 4.55 9.25
N LYS A 379 21.25 5.23 9.46
CA LYS A 379 21.61 5.75 10.79
C LYS A 379 20.63 6.83 11.25
N LYS A 380 20.16 7.69 10.33
CA LYS A 380 19.18 8.73 10.64
C LYS A 380 17.80 8.14 10.98
N PHE A 381 17.32 7.17 10.21
CA PHE A 381 15.98 6.60 10.38
C PHE A 381 15.91 5.51 11.44
N MET A 382 16.86 4.58 11.49
CA MET A 382 16.87 3.49 12.47
C MET A 382 17.47 3.97 13.79
N LYS A 383 18.75 4.33 13.81
CA LYS A 383 19.42 4.72 15.06
C LYS A 383 18.88 6.03 15.64
N GLY A 384 18.52 7.00 14.79
CA GLY A 384 17.90 8.26 15.22
C GLY A 384 16.55 8.07 15.90
N ASN A 385 15.80 7.02 15.55
CA ASN A 385 14.55 6.64 16.20
C ASN A 385 14.74 5.46 17.17
N LEU A 386 15.94 5.26 17.72
CA LEU A 386 16.26 4.20 18.70
C LEU A 386 15.87 2.79 18.26
N TYR A 387 15.90 2.51 16.95
CA TYR A 387 15.46 1.24 16.34
C TYR A 387 13.99 0.88 16.58
N LEU A 388 13.17 1.82 17.08
CA LEU A 388 11.73 1.67 17.22
C LEU A 388 11.03 1.25 15.91
N PRO A 389 11.44 1.69 14.70
CA PRO A 389 10.78 1.24 13.47
C PRO A 389 10.87 -0.27 13.26
N ILE A 390 11.98 -0.90 13.68
CA ILE A 390 12.12 -2.37 13.61
C ILE A 390 11.20 -3.03 14.62
N LEU A 391 11.11 -2.48 15.84
CA LEU A 391 10.19 -3.01 16.86
C LEU A 391 8.73 -2.91 16.42
N VAL A 392 8.33 -1.82 15.76
CA VAL A 392 6.99 -1.69 15.18
C VAL A 392 6.74 -2.76 14.12
N VAL A 393 7.68 -2.98 13.20
CA VAL A 393 7.53 -4.03 12.16
C VAL A 393 7.43 -5.42 12.80
N VAL A 394 8.28 -5.73 13.78
CA VAL A 394 8.23 -7.00 14.52
C VAL A 394 6.90 -7.16 15.25
N TYR A 395 6.42 -6.10 15.90
CA TYR A 395 5.12 -6.10 16.58
C TYR A 395 3.97 -6.41 15.60
N LEU A 396 3.93 -5.72 14.45
CA LEU A 396 2.88 -5.89 13.45
C LEU A 396 2.86 -7.31 12.86
N ILE A 397 4.03 -7.93 12.71
CA ILE A 397 4.15 -9.32 12.27
C ILE A 397 3.76 -10.28 13.40
N ALA A 398 4.20 -10.04 14.65
CA ALA A 398 4.05 -10.98 15.75
C ALA A 398 2.63 -11.04 16.34
N ILE A 399 1.92 -9.91 16.40
CA ILE A 399 0.59 -9.84 17.03
C ILE A 399 -0.42 -10.81 16.40
N PRO A 400 -0.55 -10.92 15.07
CA PRO A 400 -1.45 -11.90 14.47
C PRO A 400 -1.14 -13.36 14.87
N PHE A 401 0.14 -13.72 15.01
CA PHE A 401 0.50 -15.06 15.52
C PHE A 401 0.07 -15.25 16.98
N VAL A 402 0.26 -14.24 17.83
CA VAL A 402 -0.16 -14.29 19.23
C VAL A 402 -1.69 -14.39 19.32
N ALA A 403 -2.41 -13.60 18.54
CA ALA A 403 -3.86 -13.63 18.46
C ALA A 403 -4.38 -15.03 18.08
N ARG A 404 -3.82 -15.62 17.02
CA ARG A 404 -4.23 -16.93 16.53
C ARG A 404 -3.88 -18.08 17.47
N PHE A 405 -2.62 -18.18 17.88
CA PHE A 405 -2.11 -19.39 18.55
C PHE A 405 -2.20 -19.33 20.08
N VAL A 406 -2.33 -18.14 20.67
CA VAL A 406 -2.32 -17.95 22.13
C VAL A 406 -3.65 -17.43 22.65
N LEU A 407 -4.21 -16.38 22.02
CA LEU A 407 -5.40 -15.69 22.56
C LEU A 407 -6.72 -16.33 22.13
N HIS A 408 -6.82 -16.82 20.89
CA HIS A 408 -8.09 -17.30 20.31
C HIS A 408 -8.07 -18.72 19.72
N PRO A 409 -7.39 -19.72 20.31
CA PRO A 409 -7.28 -21.06 19.71
C PRO A 409 -8.62 -21.81 19.62
N ALA A 410 -9.57 -21.53 20.52
CA ALA A 410 -10.90 -22.14 20.52
C ALA A 410 -11.77 -21.60 19.38
N SER A 411 -11.74 -20.27 19.17
CA SER A 411 -12.43 -19.58 18.08
C SER A 411 -12.11 -20.22 16.73
N TYR A 412 -10.81 -20.33 16.41
CA TYR A 412 -10.36 -20.92 15.14
C TYR A 412 -10.78 -22.38 14.95
N ARG A 413 -10.86 -23.17 16.04
CA ARG A 413 -11.30 -24.57 15.95
C ARG A 413 -12.80 -24.66 15.67
N GLU A 414 -13.61 -23.86 16.35
CA GLU A 414 -15.06 -23.83 16.13
C GLU A 414 -15.42 -23.30 14.75
N GLN A 415 -14.66 -22.34 14.21
CA GLN A 415 -14.86 -21.81 12.85
C GLN A 415 -14.84 -22.92 11.77
N HIS A 416 -13.86 -23.82 11.80
CA HIS A 416 -13.84 -24.93 10.84
C HIS A 416 -15.04 -25.89 11.01
N GLN A 417 -15.48 -26.13 12.24
CA GLN A 417 -16.68 -26.95 12.50
C GLN A 417 -17.95 -26.27 11.98
N VAL A 418 -18.04 -24.95 12.11
CA VAL A 418 -19.14 -24.15 11.55
C VAL A 418 -19.11 -24.22 10.02
N VAL A 419 -17.94 -24.08 9.39
CA VAL A 419 -17.79 -24.20 7.93
C VAL A 419 -18.25 -25.57 7.43
N ASP A 420 -17.82 -26.65 8.06
CA ASP A 420 -18.23 -28.02 7.70
C ASP A 420 -19.74 -28.21 7.84
N ARG A 421 -20.33 -27.65 8.90
CA ARG A 421 -21.78 -27.69 9.11
C ARG A 421 -22.52 -26.91 8.03
N VAL A 422 -22.08 -25.68 7.72
CA VAL A 422 -22.67 -24.86 6.67
C VAL A 422 -22.65 -25.63 5.35
N LYS A 423 -21.54 -26.29 4.99
CA LYS A 423 -21.47 -27.14 3.78
C LYS A 423 -22.46 -28.30 3.79
N GLN A 424 -22.71 -28.92 4.95
CA GLN A 424 -23.66 -30.02 5.06
C GLN A 424 -25.12 -29.56 4.98
N GLU A 425 -25.39 -28.34 5.46
CA GLU A 425 -26.75 -27.82 5.61
C GLU A 425 -27.21 -26.94 4.44
N THR A 426 -26.33 -26.61 3.50
CA THR A 426 -26.59 -25.75 2.34
C THR A 426 -25.95 -26.31 1.07
N SER A 427 -26.46 -25.91 -0.09
CA SER A 427 -25.97 -26.28 -1.42
C SER A 427 -25.09 -25.18 -2.03
N ASP A 428 -24.32 -25.55 -3.05
CA ASP A 428 -23.52 -24.59 -3.82
C ASP A 428 -24.43 -23.53 -4.46
N GLY A 429 -24.07 -22.26 -4.27
CA GLY A 429 -24.87 -21.10 -4.70
C GLY A 429 -25.89 -20.61 -3.68
N ASP A 430 -26.11 -21.33 -2.58
CA ASP A 430 -26.93 -20.81 -1.48
C ASP A 430 -26.26 -19.61 -0.81
N GLN A 431 -27.10 -18.65 -0.43
CA GLN A 431 -26.69 -17.49 0.35
C GLN A 431 -26.74 -17.80 1.85
N ILE A 432 -25.68 -17.41 2.56
CA ILE A 432 -25.57 -17.47 4.01
C ILE A 432 -25.20 -16.09 4.53
N TYR A 433 -25.27 -15.88 5.83
CA TYR A 433 -24.70 -14.69 6.46
C TYR A 433 -23.92 -15.03 7.72
N ILE A 434 -22.81 -14.35 7.92
CA ILE A 434 -21.89 -14.55 9.03
C ILE A 434 -21.74 -13.23 9.77
N TRP A 435 -22.36 -13.16 10.94
CA TRP A 435 -22.25 -12.04 11.88
C TRP A 435 -20.94 -12.16 12.67
N ASP A 436 -19.82 -11.98 11.96
CA ASP A 436 -18.46 -12.02 12.52
C ASP A 436 -17.51 -11.14 11.67
N SER A 437 -16.30 -10.91 12.17
CA SER A 437 -15.18 -10.31 11.41
C SER A 437 -14.53 -11.29 10.41
N HIS A 438 -14.68 -12.61 10.60
CA HIS A 438 -14.00 -13.63 9.79
C HIS A 438 -14.79 -13.99 8.53
N VAL A 439 -14.63 -13.17 7.49
CA VAL A 439 -15.28 -13.35 6.17
C VAL A 439 -14.74 -14.58 5.41
N GLN A 440 -13.59 -15.12 5.79
CA GLN A 440 -12.99 -16.28 5.10
C GLN A 440 -13.89 -17.52 5.08
N MET A 441 -14.77 -17.66 6.08
CA MET A 441 -15.73 -18.77 6.18
C MET A 441 -16.67 -18.89 4.96
N TYR A 442 -17.02 -17.79 4.28
CA TYR A 442 -17.82 -17.87 3.04
C TYR A 442 -17.05 -18.58 1.94
N LYS A 443 -15.78 -18.22 1.75
CA LYS A 443 -14.91 -18.81 0.75
C LYS A 443 -14.59 -20.27 1.06
N GLU A 444 -14.34 -20.59 2.33
CA GLU A 444 -14.09 -21.96 2.76
C GLU A 444 -15.31 -22.86 2.63
N SER A 445 -16.50 -22.33 2.93
CA SER A 445 -17.79 -23.01 2.73
C SER A 445 -18.26 -23.03 1.28
N GLN A 446 -17.65 -22.23 0.41
CA GLN A 446 -18.09 -22.00 -0.98
C GLN A 446 -19.54 -21.52 -1.05
N ARG A 447 -19.89 -20.55 -0.21
CA ARG A 447 -21.23 -19.94 -0.15
C ARG A 447 -21.17 -18.46 -0.43
N LEU A 448 -22.28 -17.94 -0.95
CA LEU A 448 -22.44 -16.52 -1.22
C LEU A 448 -22.94 -15.80 0.04
N ALA A 449 -22.54 -14.56 0.21
CA ALA A 449 -23.06 -13.68 1.24
C ALA A 449 -24.49 -13.25 0.88
N GLY A 450 -25.37 -13.24 1.87
CA GLY A 450 -26.76 -12.76 1.75
C GLY A 450 -26.88 -11.23 1.78
N SER A 451 -25.77 -10.51 1.81
CA SER A 451 -25.72 -9.05 1.72
C SER A 451 -24.47 -8.63 0.96
N MET A 452 -24.52 -7.43 0.36
CA MET A 452 -23.34 -6.82 -0.23
C MET A 452 -22.24 -6.50 0.80
N PHE A 453 -22.58 -6.44 2.09
CA PHE A 453 -21.64 -6.35 3.20
C PHE A 453 -21.46 -7.73 3.84
N PRO A 454 -20.36 -8.46 3.60
CA PRO A 454 -20.19 -9.81 4.13
C PRO A 454 -19.98 -9.87 5.65
N SER A 455 -19.61 -8.76 6.28
CA SER A 455 -19.40 -8.63 7.73
C SER A 455 -20.18 -7.42 8.27
N PRO A 456 -20.78 -7.51 9.47
CA PRO A 456 -21.42 -6.37 10.12
C PRO A 456 -20.41 -5.38 10.70
N LEU A 457 -19.10 -5.66 10.64
CA LEU A 457 -18.04 -4.85 11.23
C LEU A 457 -17.25 -4.03 10.21
N LEU A 458 -17.39 -4.32 8.92
CA LEU A 458 -16.61 -3.69 7.84
C LEU A 458 -17.53 -2.84 6.99
N TYR A 459 -17.21 -1.55 6.86
CA TYR A 459 -17.93 -0.58 6.05
C TYR A 459 -19.39 -0.33 6.46
N THR A 460 -19.77 -0.63 7.70
CA THR A 460 -21.15 -0.52 8.20
C THR A 460 -21.34 0.57 9.27
N SER A 461 -20.35 1.46 9.43
CA SER A 461 -20.41 2.53 10.43
C SER A 461 -21.37 3.68 10.07
N THR A 462 -21.81 3.77 8.81
CA THR A 462 -22.80 4.76 8.35
C THR A 462 -24.19 4.17 8.47
N GLU A 463 -25.18 4.99 8.84
CA GLU A 463 -26.58 4.54 8.98
C GLU A 463 -27.14 4.02 7.64
N GLU A 464 -26.70 4.57 6.51
CA GLU A 464 -27.06 4.10 5.17
C GLU A 464 -26.60 2.66 4.93
N ASN A 465 -25.31 2.36 5.16
CA ASN A 465 -24.75 1.02 4.97
C ASN A 465 -25.35 0.02 5.97
N LYS A 466 -25.57 0.46 7.21
CA LYS A 466 -26.22 -0.35 8.25
C LYS A 466 -27.65 -0.73 7.85
N THR A 467 -28.41 0.22 7.33
CA THR A 467 -29.78 0.01 6.84
C THR A 467 -29.80 -0.89 5.61
N SER A 468 -28.89 -0.68 4.67
CA SER A 468 -28.74 -1.52 3.47
C SER A 468 -28.44 -2.97 3.84
N LEU A 469 -27.49 -3.23 4.74
CA LEU A 469 -27.21 -4.59 5.23
C LEU A 469 -28.46 -5.26 5.83
N ILE A 470 -29.20 -4.56 6.69
CA ILE A 470 -30.40 -5.14 7.30
C ILE A 470 -31.50 -5.41 6.25
N ASN A 471 -31.65 -4.54 5.25
CA ASN A 471 -32.62 -4.73 4.18
C ASN A 471 -32.24 -5.92 3.29
N ASP A 472 -30.96 -6.05 2.92
CA ASP A 472 -30.45 -7.21 2.17
C ASP A 472 -30.80 -8.52 2.88
N LEU A 473 -30.58 -8.60 4.19
CA LEU A 473 -30.90 -9.81 4.96
C LEU A 473 -32.40 -10.13 5.02
N LYS A 474 -33.27 -9.11 4.96
CA LYS A 474 -34.73 -9.28 4.90
C LYS A 474 -35.20 -9.73 3.52
N GLU A 475 -34.60 -9.19 2.47
CA GLU A 475 -34.97 -9.46 1.08
C GLU A 475 -34.41 -10.80 0.58
N ASN A 476 -33.12 -11.04 0.80
CA ASN A 476 -32.42 -12.23 0.31
C ASN A 476 -32.68 -13.47 1.17
N GLN A 477 -33.01 -13.28 2.45
CA GLN A 477 -33.33 -14.35 3.40
C GLN A 477 -32.32 -15.52 3.35
N PRO A 478 -31.03 -15.28 3.70
CA PRO A 478 -29.99 -16.30 3.65
C PRO A 478 -30.43 -17.57 4.39
N LYS A 479 -30.11 -18.76 3.86
CA LYS A 479 -30.59 -20.02 4.45
C LYS A 479 -30.08 -20.25 5.87
N VAL A 480 -28.86 -19.81 6.12
CA VAL A 480 -28.17 -19.95 7.41
C VAL A 480 -27.59 -18.60 7.81
N ILE A 481 -27.81 -18.21 9.06
CA ILE A 481 -27.12 -17.08 9.70
C ILE A 481 -26.29 -17.63 10.87
N VAL A 482 -24.98 -17.38 10.83
CA VAL A 482 -24.04 -17.70 11.91
C VAL A 482 -23.78 -16.43 12.70
N VAL A 483 -23.89 -16.48 14.02
CA VAL A 483 -23.64 -15.34 14.91
C VAL A 483 -22.50 -15.66 15.86
N ASN A 484 -21.46 -14.83 15.87
CA ASN A 484 -20.41 -14.87 16.88
C ASN A 484 -20.87 -14.13 18.14
N ASP A 485 -20.90 -14.82 19.28
CA ASP A 485 -21.36 -14.26 20.55
C ASP A 485 -20.44 -13.15 21.10
N LYS A 486 -19.22 -13.03 20.58
CA LYS A 486 -18.29 -11.94 20.93
C LYS A 486 -18.55 -10.66 20.14
N VAL A 487 -19.40 -10.70 19.11
CA VAL A 487 -19.74 -9.54 18.28
C VAL A 487 -21.12 -9.02 18.69
N ALA A 488 -21.21 -7.72 18.95
CA ALA A 488 -22.47 -7.10 19.31
C ALA A 488 -23.51 -7.28 18.18
N LEU A 489 -24.66 -7.86 18.53
CA LEU A 489 -25.79 -8.02 17.62
C LEU A 489 -26.67 -6.77 17.69
N TRP A 490 -27.03 -6.20 16.54
CA TRP A 490 -27.91 -5.02 16.49
C TRP A 490 -29.36 -5.42 16.79
N SER A 491 -30.14 -4.49 17.35
CA SER A 491 -31.56 -4.68 17.68
C SER A 491 -32.41 -5.17 16.50
N GLU A 492 -32.13 -4.63 15.31
CA GLU A 492 -32.82 -4.92 14.06
C GLU A 492 -32.51 -6.34 13.58
N ALA A 493 -31.25 -6.77 13.73
CA ALA A 493 -30.81 -8.12 13.40
C ALA A 493 -31.37 -9.15 14.39
N GLU A 494 -31.42 -8.80 15.69
CA GLU A 494 -32.05 -9.66 16.71
C GLU A 494 -33.54 -9.87 16.42
N THR A 495 -34.24 -8.81 16.02
CA THR A 495 -35.66 -8.86 15.62
C THR A 495 -35.84 -9.77 14.40
N LEU A 496 -35.00 -9.58 13.37
CA LEU A 496 -35.00 -10.42 12.16
C LEU A 496 -34.79 -11.90 12.48
N LEU A 497 -33.83 -12.23 13.36
CA LEU A 497 -33.56 -13.60 13.77
C LEU A 497 -34.74 -14.21 14.52
N LYS A 498 -35.36 -13.47 15.45
CA LYS A 498 -36.52 -13.95 16.22
C LYS A 498 -37.73 -14.21 15.33
N GLU A 499 -37.98 -13.34 14.35
CA GLU A 499 -39.15 -13.42 13.48
C GLU A 499 -39.00 -14.52 12.43
N ASN A 500 -37.86 -14.58 11.74
CA ASN A 500 -37.72 -15.37 10.51
C ASN A 500 -36.83 -16.60 10.65
N TYR A 501 -36.09 -16.76 11.75
CA TYR A 501 -35.11 -17.83 11.92
C TYR A 501 -35.31 -18.66 13.20
N GLN A 502 -34.93 -19.93 13.13
CA GLN A 502 -34.89 -20.84 14.27
C GLN A 502 -33.43 -21.14 14.65
N GLN A 503 -33.10 -20.96 15.92
CA GLN A 503 -31.78 -21.32 16.43
C GLN A 503 -31.63 -22.85 16.47
N VAL A 504 -30.52 -23.34 15.89
CA VAL A 504 -30.13 -24.74 15.92
C VAL A 504 -29.32 -24.99 17.19
N LYS A 505 -29.65 -26.06 17.93
CA LYS A 505 -28.83 -26.48 19.08
C LYS A 505 -27.49 -27.00 18.57
N THR A 506 -26.41 -26.38 19.03
CA THR A 506 -25.03 -26.74 18.71
C THR A 506 -24.21 -26.76 19.99
N ASP A 507 -23.11 -27.52 19.98
CA ASP A 507 -22.18 -27.61 21.11
C ASP A 507 -21.08 -26.52 21.05
N TYR A 508 -21.23 -25.54 20.16
CA TYR A 508 -20.30 -24.43 19.98
C TYR A 508 -20.41 -23.46 21.16
N SER A 509 -19.27 -22.99 21.65
CA SER A 509 -19.21 -22.05 22.78
C SER A 509 -19.19 -20.59 22.33
N GLU A 510 -18.76 -20.31 21.10
CA GLU A 510 -18.59 -18.95 20.58
C GLU A 510 -19.54 -18.62 19.42
N PHE A 511 -20.11 -19.62 18.76
CA PHE A 511 -20.98 -19.44 17.61
C PHE A 511 -22.39 -19.98 17.84
N LYS A 512 -23.39 -19.23 17.39
CA LYS A 512 -24.79 -19.66 17.30
C LYS A 512 -25.19 -19.77 15.83
N VAL A 513 -25.88 -20.85 15.48
CA VAL A 513 -26.35 -21.09 14.11
C VAL A 513 -27.87 -20.95 14.06
N TYR A 514 -28.36 -20.18 13.11
CA TYR A 514 -29.77 -19.92 12.86
C TYR A 514 -30.14 -20.36 11.45
N LYS A 515 -31.27 -21.05 11.30
CA LYS A 515 -31.82 -21.47 10.00
C LYS A 515 -33.12 -20.76 9.71
N ILE A 516 -33.38 -20.48 8.44
CA ILE A 516 -34.67 -19.94 8.02
C ILE A 516 -35.81 -20.88 8.43
N LYS A 517 -36.93 -20.31 8.91
CA LYS A 517 -38.10 -21.05 9.40
C LYS A 517 -38.94 -21.70 8.31
#